data_AF-A0A2P6NNV6-F1
#
_entry.id   AF-A0A2P6NNV6-F1
#
_cell.length_a   1.000
_cell.length_b   1.000
_cell.length_c   1.000
_cell.angle_alpha   90.00
_cell.angle_beta   90.00
_cell.angle_gamma   90.00
#
_symmetry.space_group_name_H-M   'P 1'
#
loop_
_entity.id
_entity.type
_entity.pdbx_description
1 polymer ?
#
loop_
_entity_poly.entity_id
_entity_poly.type
_entity_poly.pdbx_seq_one_letter_code
_entity_poly.pdbx_strand_id
1 'polypeptide(L)'
;MPLGKILPTEITVTSEEKSLTTLSNGEEIYFRQPGRVRLIFGTGKDEGTGQFYLTNQRAVWIADATEGEKAGWHIDFYHITCHAVAKANSFDGQTQDCIYCQLDNEEEDYYEMRVIPTEGTATTLSTLYKAFCDVAEMNPDPEEEGEGDFIFNEEEVNGNIQRMLRQIYTECLTGELRHQLRKDNLTMKRLEGTKMKTKKQTLKEETNCRESTIRGGQVAE
;
A
#
# COMPACT_ATOMS: atom_id res chain seq x y z
N MET A 1 6.70 32.43 -9.40
CA MET A 1 7.49 32.43 -10.66
C MET A 1 7.29 31.05 -11.29
N PRO A 2 7.32 30.87 -12.63
CA PRO A 2 7.18 29.53 -13.19
C PRO A 2 8.38 28.69 -12.75
N LEU A 3 8.12 27.60 -12.03
CA LEU A 3 9.14 26.63 -11.65
C LEU A 3 9.62 25.95 -12.93
N GLY A 4 10.90 26.13 -13.24
CA GLY A 4 11.46 25.64 -14.50
C GLY A 4 11.94 24.21 -14.34
N LYS A 5 11.26 23.25 -14.99
CA LYS A 5 11.69 21.87 -15.25
C LYS A 5 12.43 21.19 -14.10
N ILE A 6 11.67 20.43 -13.30
CA ILE A 6 12.16 19.63 -12.17
C ILE A 6 12.95 18.42 -12.67
N LEU A 7 14.20 18.65 -13.04
CA LEU A 7 15.20 17.63 -13.36
C LEU A 7 16.46 17.93 -12.55
N PRO A 8 17.23 16.91 -12.12
CA PRO A 8 18.52 17.15 -11.49
C PRO A 8 19.37 17.99 -12.45
N THR A 9 20.03 19.00 -11.91
CA THR A 9 20.81 19.91 -12.76
C THR A 9 22.16 19.29 -13.03
N GLU A 10 22.51 19.14 -14.32
CA GLU A 10 23.84 18.71 -14.72
C GLU A 10 24.87 19.81 -14.40
N ILE A 11 25.94 19.44 -13.69
CA ILE A 11 27.01 20.32 -13.25
C ILE A 11 28.27 20.00 -14.04
N THR A 12 28.82 20.97 -14.74
CA THR A 12 30.16 20.88 -15.34
C THR A 12 31.21 21.27 -14.30
N VAL A 13 32.05 20.33 -13.85
CA VAL A 13 33.12 20.60 -12.87
C VAL A 13 34.48 20.69 -13.56
N THR A 14 35.08 21.88 -13.53
CA THR A 14 36.42 22.17 -14.06
C THR A 14 37.47 22.14 -12.94
N SER A 15 38.42 21.19 -13.06
CA SER A 15 39.66 21.00 -12.27
C SER A 15 39.65 21.23 -10.73
N GLU A 16 39.88 20.13 -9.99
CA GLU A 16 40.33 20.04 -8.59
C GLU A 16 39.64 20.91 -7.52
N GLU A 17 38.58 20.33 -6.93
CA GLU A 17 37.99 20.60 -5.60
C GLU A 17 37.59 22.04 -5.21
N LYS A 18 37.78 23.05 -6.06
CA LYS A 18 37.72 24.46 -5.60
C LYS A 18 36.32 25.05 -5.35
N SER A 19 35.24 24.33 -5.69
CA SER A 19 33.85 24.66 -5.31
C SER A 19 32.93 23.47 -5.66
N LEU A 20 31.64 23.56 -5.32
CA LEU A 20 30.65 22.47 -5.47
C LEU A 20 29.55 22.59 -6.57
N THR A 21 29.55 23.47 -7.58
CA THR A 21 30.53 24.48 -8.06
C THR A 21 30.20 25.91 -7.64
N THR A 22 29.08 26.14 -6.95
CA THR A 22 28.82 27.33 -6.11
C THR A 22 27.83 26.91 -5.04
N LEU A 23 28.31 26.77 -3.80
CA LEU A 23 27.43 26.58 -2.64
C LEU A 23 26.54 27.82 -2.52
N SER A 24 25.24 27.62 -2.27
CA SER A 24 24.32 28.72 -2.02
C SER A 24 24.72 29.46 -0.73
N ASN A 25 24.23 30.68 -0.53
CA ASN A 25 24.65 31.46 0.64
C ASN A 25 24.10 30.84 1.94
N GLY A 26 24.96 30.21 2.73
CA GLY A 26 24.60 29.42 3.91
C GLY A 26 24.47 27.91 3.66
N GLU A 27 24.86 27.43 2.48
CA GLU A 27 24.97 26.00 2.19
C GLU A 27 26.32 25.43 2.64
N GLU A 28 26.30 24.31 3.36
CA GLU A 28 27.47 23.63 3.91
C GLU A 28 27.41 22.12 3.64
N ILE A 29 28.58 21.48 3.51
CA ILE A 29 28.67 20.02 3.35
C ILE A 29 28.31 19.36 4.70
N TYR A 30 27.16 18.70 4.76
CA TYR A 30 26.75 17.94 5.95
C TYR A 30 27.44 16.58 5.99
N PHE A 31 27.50 15.87 4.86
CA PHE A 31 28.05 14.53 4.77
C PHE A 31 28.81 14.31 3.45
N ARG A 32 30.00 13.70 3.53
CA ARG A 32 30.75 13.19 2.38
C ARG A 32 30.77 11.68 2.45
N GLN A 33 30.24 11.01 1.44
CA GLN A 33 30.35 9.56 1.34
C GLN A 33 31.84 9.18 1.13
N PRO A 34 32.47 8.37 2.02
CA PRO A 34 33.90 8.11 1.93
C PRO A 34 34.30 7.25 0.74
N GLY A 35 33.49 6.23 0.45
CA GLY A 35 33.64 5.36 -0.72
C GLY A 35 32.97 5.93 -1.97
N ARG A 36 33.16 5.26 -3.11
CA ARG A 36 32.49 5.62 -4.35
C ARG A 36 31.01 5.25 -4.34
N VAL A 37 30.25 5.96 -5.17
CA VAL A 37 28.82 5.78 -5.39
C VAL A 37 28.55 5.67 -6.88
N ARG A 38 27.84 4.61 -7.26
CA ARG A 38 27.20 4.51 -8.57
C ARG A 38 25.82 5.13 -8.50
N LEU A 39 25.50 5.99 -9.46
CA LEU A 39 24.22 6.70 -9.53
C LEU A 39 23.38 6.13 -10.68
N ILE A 40 22.14 5.76 -10.39
CA ILE A 40 21.14 5.46 -11.42
C ILE A 40 20.04 6.53 -11.31
N PHE A 41 19.64 7.09 -12.45
CA PHE A 41 18.67 8.18 -12.51
C PHE A 41 17.53 7.91 -13.51
N GLY A 42 16.34 8.44 -13.20
CA GLY A 42 15.17 8.43 -14.09
C GLY A 42 14.68 7.02 -14.38
N THR A 43 14.50 6.68 -15.66
CA THR A 43 14.02 5.36 -16.10
C THR A 43 15.10 4.26 -16.05
N GLY A 44 16.00 4.30 -15.06
CA GLY A 44 17.07 3.33 -14.87
C GLY A 44 18.37 3.62 -15.65
N LYS A 45 18.64 4.88 -16.02
CA LYS A 45 19.90 5.26 -16.68
C LYS A 45 21.05 5.22 -15.66
N ASP A 46 22.05 4.38 -15.90
CA ASP A 46 23.28 4.33 -15.10
C ASP A 46 24.20 5.50 -15.51
N GLU A 47 24.39 6.46 -14.61
CA GLU A 47 25.27 7.63 -14.81
C GLU A 47 26.75 7.28 -14.54
N GLY A 48 27.03 6.04 -14.11
CA GLY A 48 28.37 5.58 -13.77
C GLY A 48 28.73 5.82 -12.31
N THR A 49 30.03 5.85 -12.01
CA THR A 49 30.58 5.88 -10.65
C THR A 49 31.27 7.21 -10.36
N GLY A 50 31.11 7.70 -9.13
CA GLY A 50 31.61 9.00 -8.71
C GLY A 50 31.61 9.20 -7.20
N GLN A 51 31.83 10.45 -6.79
CA GLN A 51 31.77 10.90 -5.40
C GLN A 51 30.39 11.46 -5.06
N PHE A 52 29.91 11.18 -3.86
CA PHE A 52 28.60 11.63 -3.39
C PHE A 52 28.71 12.47 -2.11
N TYR A 53 27.90 13.52 -2.04
CA TYR A 53 27.85 14.51 -0.97
C TYR A 53 26.38 14.80 -0.64
N LEU A 54 26.10 15.03 0.64
CA LEU A 54 24.89 15.70 1.08
C LEU A 54 25.32 17.04 1.67
N THR A 55 24.73 18.13 1.19
CA THR A 55 24.79 19.41 1.88
C THR A 55 23.62 19.53 2.84
N ASN A 56 23.54 20.63 3.59
CA ASN A 56 22.33 20.97 4.35
C ASN A 56 21.12 21.34 3.47
N GLN A 57 21.22 21.31 2.14
CA GLN A 57 20.13 21.69 1.21
C GLN A 57 19.89 20.69 0.06
N ARG A 58 20.93 19.96 -0.39
CA ARG A 58 20.85 19.12 -1.60
C ARG A 58 21.72 17.87 -1.55
N ALA A 59 21.31 16.86 -2.30
CA ALA A 59 22.15 15.72 -2.66
C ALA A 59 22.96 16.07 -3.93
N VAL A 60 24.27 15.82 -3.90
CA VAL A 60 25.20 16.14 -4.99
C VAL A 60 26.07 14.93 -5.33
N TRP A 61 26.12 14.56 -6.61
CA TRP A 61 26.97 13.52 -7.14
C TRP A 61 27.89 14.09 -8.21
N ILE A 62 29.15 13.64 -8.27
CA ILE A 62 30.15 14.10 -9.23
C ILE A 62 30.87 12.88 -9.79
N ALA A 63 30.84 12.67 -11.11
CA ALA A 63 31.48 11.54 -11.77
C ALA A 63 33.01 11.50 -11.51
N ASP A 64 33.56 10.28 -11.50
CA ASP A 64 35.01 10.12 -11.67
C ASP A 64 35.40 10.55 -13.10
N ALA A 65 36.49 11.32 -13.25
CA ALA A 65 36.90 11.81 -14.57
C ALA A 65 37.55 10.69 -15.40
N THR A 66 37.16 10.60 -16.67
CA THR A 66 37.77 9.72 -17.68
C THR A 66 38.41 10.53 -18.81
N GLU A 67 39.10 11.63 -18.45
CA GLU A 67 39.60 12.71 -19.33
C GLU A 67 38.49 13.66 -19.83
N GLY A 68 38.60 14.95 -19.49
CA GLY A 68 37.62 16.00 -19.85
C GLY A 68 37.03 16.73 -18.63
N GLU A 69 35.99 17.52 -18.87
CA GLU A 69 35.15 18.11 -17.83
C GLU A 69 34.37 16.99 -17.12
N LYS A 70 34.20 17.08 -15.79
CA LYS A 70 33.37 16.10 -15.08
C LYS A 70 31.90 16.50 -15.16
N ALA A 71 31.06 15.57 -15.57
CA ALA A 71 29.63 15.64 -15.30
C ALA A 71 29.36 15.40 -13.80
N GLY A 72 28.37 16.10 -13.28
CA GLY A 72 27.81 15.91 -11.95
C GLY A 72 26.32 16.18 -11.98
N TRP A 73 25.62 15.82 -10.92
CA TRP A 73 24.19 16.00 -10.77
C TRP A 73 23.93 16.55 -9.37
N HIS A 74 22.98 17.48 -9.23
CA HIS A 74 22.40 17.77 -7.92
C HIS A 74 20.87 17.74 -7.94
N ILE A 75 20.29 17.48 -6.78
CA ILE A 75 18.87 17.62 -6.50
C ILE A 75 18.66 18.17 -5.09
N ASP A 76 17.84 19.21 -4.99
CA ASP A 76 17.51 19.85 -3.72
C ASP A 76 16.58 18.93 -2.91
N PHE A 77 16.74 18.89 -1.59
CA PHE A 77 16.04 17.90 -0.75
C PHE A 77 14.52 18.01 -0.81
N TYR A 78 14.01 19.22 -1.06
CA TYR A 78 12.59 19.47 -1.28
C TYR A 78 11.99 18.68 -2.47
N HIS A 79 12.80 18.30 -3.46
CA HIS A 79 12.35 17.47 -4.58
C HIS A 79 12.48 15.96 -4.32
N ILE A 80 12.83 15.54 -3.09
CA ILE A 80 12.91 14.12 -2.71
C ILE A 80 11.68 13.74 -1.85
N THR A 81 10.59 13.36 -2.52
CA THR A 81 9.31 12.99 -1.88
C THR A 81 9.48 11.91 -0.81
N CYS A 82 10.32 10.91 -1.06
CA CYS A 82 10.73 9.95 -0.03
C CYS A 82 12.09 9.31 -0.32
N HIS A 83 12.75 8.82 0.73
CA HIS A 83 13.98 8.05 0.63
C HIS A 83 13.92 6.79 1.51
N ALA A 84 14.43 5.67 1.01
CA ALA A 84 14.37 4.37 1.67
C ALA A 84 15.61 3.51 1.40
N VAL A 85 15.91 2.58 2.31
CA VAL A 85 16.87 1.51 2.06
C VAL A 85 16.22 0.43 1.20
N ALA A 86 16.64 0.32 -0.07
CA ALA A 86 16.23 -0.76 -0.96
C ALA A 86 17.28 -1.88 -0.93
N LYS A 87 16.84 -3.13 -0.75
CA LYS A 87 17.71 -4.31 -0.77
C LYS A 87 17.86 -4.86 -2.19
N ALA A 88 19.00 -5.50 -2.47
CA ALA A 88 19.17 -6.28 -3.69
C ALA A 88 17.97 -7.23 -3.88
N ASN A 89 17.42 -7.28 -5.09
CA ASN A 89 16.20 -7.99 -5.48
C ASN A 89 14.86 -7.41 -4.92
N SER A 90 14.82 -6.20 -4.34
CA SER A 90 13.55 -5.56 -3.94
C SER A 90 12.79 -4.94 -5.13
N PHE A 91 13.53 -4.59 -6.19
CA PHE A 91 13.02 -3.99 -7.42
C PHE A 91 13.54 -4.77 -8.63
N ASP A 92 12.81 -4.71 -9.75
CA ASP A 92 13.24 -5.34 -10.99
C ASP A 92 14.59 -4.76 -11.45
N GLY A 93 15.47 -5.63 -11.94
CA GLY A 93 16.87 -5.32 -12.29
C GLY A 93 17.82 -4.93 -11.14
N GLN A 94 17.37 -4.77 -9.89
CA GLN A 94 18.25 -4.31 -8.80
C GLN A 94 19.15 -5.41 -8.24
N THR A 95 20.45 -5.35 -8.57
CA THR A 95 21.46 -6.34 -8.14
C THR A 95 22.23 -5.99 -6.86
N GLN A 96 22.08 -4.78 -6.33
CA GLN A 96 22.84 -4.26 -5.18
C GLN A 96 21.94 -3.43 -4.24
N ASP A 97 22.21 -3.50 -2.94
CA ASP A 97 21.59 -2.62 -1.94
C ASP A 97 21.86 -1.13 -2.26
N CYS A 98 20.84 -0.27 -2.11
CA CYS A 98 20.95 1.16 -2.41
C CYS A 98 20.07 2.02 -1.49
N ILE A 99 20.29 3.33 -1.52
CA ILE A 99 19.24 4.29 -1.14
C ILE A 99 18.40 4.54 -2.37
N TYR A 100 17.12 4.18 -2.30
CA TYR A 100 16.10 4.56 -3.27
C TYR A 100 15.52 5.91 -2.87
N CYS A 101 15.38 6.81 -3.83
CA CYS A 101 14.69 8.09 -3.67
C CYS A 101 13.60 8.19 -4.73
N GLN A 102 12.36 8.42 -4.31
CA GLN A 102 11.30 8.89 -5.20
C GLN A 102 11.40 10.41 -5.27
N LEU A 103 11.33 10.95 -6.48
CA LEU A 103 11.48 12.36 -6.74
C LEU A 103 10.16 12.97 -7.16
N ASP A 104 9.93 14.21 -6.73
CA ASP A 104 8.77 14.97 -7.14
C ASP A 104 8.91 15.45 -8.58
N ASN A 105 7.80 15.46 -9.31
CA ASN A 105 7.73 15.88 -10.71
C ASN A 105 6.32 16.43 -11.01
N GLU A 106 6.26 17.59 -11.66
CA GLU A 106 4.99 18.21 -12.10
C GLU A 106 4.30 17.40 -13.22
N GLU A 107 5.02 16.55 -13.93
CA GLU A 107 4.46 15.60 -14.91
C GLU A 107 4.25 14.22 -14.26
N GLU A 108 3.17 13.49 -14.61
CA GLU A 108 2.75 12.20 -13.99
C GLU A 108 3.79 11.04 -14.08
N ASP A 109 4.93 11.27 -14.71
CA ASP A 109 6.07 10.36 -14.74
C ASP A 109 6.90 10.48 -13.44
N TYR A 110 6.75 9.50 -12.54
CA TYR A 110 7.57 9.38 -11.34
C TYR A 110 9.06 9.19 -11.68
N TYR A 111 9.89 10.18 -11.38
CA TYR A 111 11.34 10.01 -11.43
C TYR A 111 11.87 9.33 -10.16
N GLU A 112 12.89 8.49 -10.34
CA GLU A 112 13.61 7.86 -9.24
C GLU A 112 15.12 8.15 -9.33
N MET A 113 15.76 8.15 -8.17
CA MET A 113 17.21 8.16 -8.04
C MET A 113 17.63 6.98 -7.16
N ARG A 114 18.60 6.18 -7.60
CA ARG A 114 19.19 5.09 -6.81
C ARG A 114 20.66 5.40 -6.54
N VAL A 115 20.98 5.60 -5.27
CA VAL A 115 22.34 5.90 -4.78
C VAL A 115 22.95 4.60 -4.28
N ILE A 116 23.90 4.02 -5.04
CA ILE A 116 24.46 2.69 -4.80
C ILE A 116 25.91 2.80 -4.31
N PRO A 117 26.20 2.61 -3.01
CA PRO A 117 27.59 2.57 -2.52
C PRO A 117 28.35 1.38 -3.13
N THR A 118 29.54 1.61 -3.69
CA THR A 118 30.34 0.53 -4.30
C THR A 118 30.84 -0.46 -3.25
N GLU A 119 31.18 0.04 -2.06
CA GLU A 119 31.54 -0.74 -0.88
C GLU A 119 30.28 -1.10 -0.07
N GLY A 120 29.36 -1.85 -0.72
CA GLY A 120 27.99 -2.14 -0.28
C GLY A 120 27.86 -2.96 1.01
N THR A 121 28.43 -2.50 2.12
CA THR A 121 28.22 -3.05 3.46
C THR A 121 26.96 -2.47 4.09
N ALA A 122 26.30 -3.26 4.96
CA ALA A 122 25.13 -2.80 5.69
C ALA A 122 25.40 -1.56 6.55
N THR A 123 26.60 -1.42 7.12
CA THR A 123 27.02 -0.24 7.88
C THR A 123 27.11 1.00 7.00
N THR A 124 27.80 0.92 5.85
CA THR A 124 27.92 2.03 4.88
C THR A 124 26.55 2.57 4.49
N LEU A 125 25.63 1.66 4.17
CA LEU A 125 24.27 1.99 3.76
C LEU A 125 23.44 2.59 4.89
N SER A 126 23.60 2.09 6.12
CA SER A 126 22.88 2.61 7.30
C SER A 126 23.35 4.02 7.68
N THR A 127 24.66 4.30 7.58
CA THR A 127 25.23 5.63 7.77
C THR A 127 24.72 6.60 6.70
N LEU A 128 24.74 6.20 5.42
CA LEU A 128 24.23 7.03 4.33
C LEU A 128 22.72 7.31 4.49
N TYR A 129 21.92 6.30 4.81
CA TYR A 129 20.49 6.46 5.10
C TYR A 129 20.24 7.43 6.25
N LYS A 130 20.97 7.31 7.37
CA LYS A 130 20.82 8.23 8.50
C LYS A 130 21.16 9.67 8.10
N ALA A 131 22.22 9.88 7.32
CA ALA A 131 22.57 11.20 6.81
C ALA A 131 21.48 11.79 5.88
N PHE A 132 20.79 10.97 5.07
CA PHE A 132 19.60 11.40 4.32
C PHE A 132 18.46 11.84 5.26
N CYS A 133 18.16 11.07 6.32
CA CYS A 133 17.14 11.46 7.30
C CYS A 133 17.50 12.77 8.02
N ASP A 134 18.77 12.95 8.39
CA ASP A 134 19.24 14.16 9.09
C ASP A 134 19.11 15.42 8.21
N VAL A 135 19.39 15.31 6.91
CA VAL A 135 19.23 16.44 5.98
C VAL A 135 17.76 16.70 5.63
N ALA A 136 16.92 15.67 5.56
CA ALA A 136 15.47 15.84 5.43
C ALA A 136 14.88 16.58 6.65
N GLU A 137 15.35 16.30 7.87
CA GLU A 137 14.95 17.04 9.08
C GLU A 137 15.37 18.52 9.04
N MET A 138 16.43 18.87 8.30
CA MET A 138 16.86 20.26 8.08
C MET A 138 16.10 20.97 6.95
N ASN A 139 15.37 20.24 6.11
CA ASN A 139 14.63 20.75 4.96
C ASN A 139 13.15 20.32 5.06
N PRO A 140 12.40 20.79 6.09
CA PRO A 140 10.98 20.57 6.15
C PRO A 140 10.29 21.23 4.95
N ASP A 141 9.20 20.63 4.49
CA ASP A 141 8.34 21.22 3.46
C ASP A 141 7.85 22.61 3.91
N PRO A 142 7.72 23.59 2.99
CA PRO A 142 7.18 24.89 3.34
C PRO A 142 5.73 24.72 3.81
N GLU A 143 5.36 25.40 4.89
CA GLU A 143 3.98 25.40 5.38
C GLU A 143 3.06 25.98 4.30
N GLU A 144 2.32 25.13 3.61
CA GLU A 144 1.27 25.55 2.70
C GLU A 144 0.07 26.03 3.54
N GLU A 145 -0.07 27.35 3.69
CA GLU A 145 -1.20 28.02 4.36
C GLU A 145 -2.53 27.75 3.60
N GLY A 146 -3.06 26.52 3.66
CA GLY A 146 -4.21 26.13 2.84
C GLY A 146 -4.96 24.86 3.26
N GLU A 147 -4.29 23.70 3.33
CA GLU A 147 -4.99 22.40 3.27
C GLU A 147 -4.74 21.50 4.49
N GLY A 148 -5.28 21.92 5.64
CA GLY A 148 -5.21 21.18 6.91
C GLY A 148 -6.55 21.02 7.64
N ASP A 149 -7.66 21.47 7.06
CA ASP A 149 -8.99 21.32 7.67
C ASP A 149 -9.49 19.89 7.41
N PHE A 150 -9.09 18.95 8.28
CA PHE A 150 -9.64 17.59 8.32
C PHE A 150 -11.13 17.67 8.68
N ILE A 151 -11.98 17.88 7.66
CA ILE A 151 -13.43 17.85 7.81
C ILE A 151 -13.83 16.42 8.20
N PHE A 152 -13.95 16.19 9.51
CA PHE A 152 -14.63 15.03 10.07
C PHE A 152 -16.11 15.13 9.72
N ASN A 153 -16.46 14.66 8.52
CA ASN A 153 -17.84 14.49 8.11
C ASN A 153 -18.45 13.31 8.87
N GLU A 154 -19.00 13.59 10.05
CA GLU A 154 -19.66 12.62 10.92
C GLU A 154 -20.77 11.85 10.18
N GLU A 155 -21.42 12.47 9.19
CA GLU A 155 -22.45 11.84 8.36
C GLU A 155 -21.87 10.79 7.38
N GLU A 156 -20.68 11.02 6.84
CA GLU A 156 -19.99 10.03 5.99
C GLU A 156 -19.48 8.84 6.81
N VAL A 157 -18.84 9.10 7.95
CA VAL A 157 -18.35 8.05 8.86
C VAL A 157 -19.52 7.20 9.36
N ASN A 158 -20.60 7.82 9.83
CA ASN A 158 -21.80 7.11 10.24
C ASN A 158 -22.47 6.39 9.06
N GLY A 159 -22.51 6.99 7.87
CA GLY A 159 -23.05 6.36 6.66
C GLY A 159 -22.29 5.08 6.27
N ASN A 160 -20.97 5.09 6.34
CA ASN A 160 -20.12 3.95 6.04
C ASN A 160 -20.21 2.85 7.12
N ILE A 161 -20.24 3.21 8.40
CA ILE A 161 -20.51 2.27 9.51
C ILE A 161 -21.90 1.62 9.35
N GLN A 162 -22.93 2.39 9.03
CA GLN A 162 -24.30 1.88 8.83
C GLN A 162 -24.40 0.96 7.59
N ARG A 163 -23.66 1.24 6.51
CA ARG A 163 -23.55 0.32 5.36
C ARG A 163 -22.85 -0.98 5.75
N MET A 164 -21.73 -0.90 6.45
CA MET A 164 -20.95 -2.08 6.88
C MET A 164 -21.75 -2.95 7.86
N LEU A 165 -22.41 -2.36 8.86
CA LEU A 165 -23.32 -3.07 9.77
C LEU A 165 -24.50 -3.72 9.04
N ARG A 166 -25.09 -3.03 8.05
CA ARG A 166 -26.17 -3.60 7.21
C ARG A 166 -25.67 -4.79 6.38
N GLN A 167 -24.46 -4.73 5.85
CA GLN A 167 -23.87 -5.82 5.09
C GLN A 167 -23.60 -7.02 5.99
N ILE A 168 -22.92 -6.83 7.13
CA ILE A 168 -22.68 -7.88 8.14
C ILE A 168 -24.00 -8.52 8.61
N TYR A 169 -25.01 -7.71 8.93
CA TYR A 169 -26.33 -8.23 9.34
C TYR A 169 -27.01 -9.05 8.24
N THR A 170 -26.88 -8.64 6.98
CA THR A 170 -27.44 -9.36 5.82
C THR A 170 -26.68 -10.67 5.54
N GLU A 171 -25.36 -10.67 5.68
CA GLU A 171 -24.52 -11.85 5.46
C GLU A 171 -24.71 -12.87 6.60
N CYS A 172 -24.69 -12.44 7.87
CA CYS A 172 -24.93 -13.33 9.02
C CYS A 172 -26.34 -13.93 9.06
N LEU A 173 -27.41 -13.17 8.77
CA LEU A 173 -28.78 -13.74 8.81
C LEU A 173 -29.06 -14.76 7.70
N THR A 174 -28.23 -14.86 6.66
CA THR A 174 -28.53 -15.66 5.48
C THR A 174 -27.86 -17.04 5.43
N GLY A 175 -26.92 -17.33 6.34
CA GLY A 175 -26.32 -18.65 6.51
C GLY A 175 -27.16 -19.58 7.40
N GLU A 176 -26.99 -19.45 8.71
CA GLU A 176 -27.45 -20.46 9.69
C GLU A 176 -28.96 -20.47 9.90
N LEU A 177 -29.58 -19.29 10.07
CA LEU A 177 -31.03 -19.17 10.24
C LEU A 177 -31.81 -19.76 9.04
N ARG A 178 -31.30 -19.61 7.81
CA ARG A 178 -31.91 -20.21 6.61
C ARG A 178 -31.80 -21.74 6.58
N HIS A 179 -30.80 -22.34 7.22
CA HIS A 179 -30.68 -23.79 7.32
C HIS A 179 -31.60 -24.34 8.42
N GLN A 180 -31.65 -23.67 9.57
CA GLN A 180 -32.52 -24.05 10.67
C GLN A 180 -34.01 -23.90 10.30
N LEU A 181 -34.41 -22.75 9.75
CA LEU A 181 -35.78 -22.51 9.27
C LEU A 181 -36.22 -23.52 8.19
N ARG A 182 -35.29 -24.01 7.35
CA ARG A 182 -35.58 -25.09 6.40
C ARG A 182 -35.79 -26.44 7.08
N LYS A 183 -34.97 -26.80 8.07
CA LYS A 183 -35.15 -28.03 8.87
C LYS A 183 -36.48 -28.01 9.63
N ASP A 184 -36.84 -26.90 10.24
CA ASP A 184 -38.05 -26.78 11.06
C ASP A 184 -39.32 -26.87 10.20
N ASN A 185 -39.35 -26.16 9.05
CA ASN A 185 -40.45 -26.28 8.08
C ASN A 185 -40.59 -27.70 7.50
N LEU A 186 -39.49 -28.40 7.25
CA LEU A 186 -39.53 -29.79 6.76
C LEU A 186 -40.05 -30.75 7.85
N THR A 187 -39.72 -30.47 9.11
CA THR A 187 -40.16 -31.25 10.28
C THR A 187 -41.65 -31.05 10.54
N MET A 188 -42.15 -29.81 10.47
CA MET A 188 -43.58 -29.50 10.58
C MET A 188 -44.41 -30.24 9.52
N LYS A 189 -44.01 -30.19 8.24
CA LYS A 189 -44.70 -30.93 7.16
C LYS A 189 -44.73 -32.45 7.39
N ARG A 190 -43.68 -33.03 7.99
CA ARG A 190 -43.67 -34.46 8.37
C ARG A 190 -44.67 -34.75 9.49
N LEU A 191 -44.74 -33.91 10.52
CA LEU A 191 -45.68 -34.08 11.63
C LEU A 191 -47.14 -33.96 11.16
N GLU A 192 -47.45 -33.00 10.27
CA GLU A 192 -48.77 -32.87 9.65
C GLU A 192 -49.15 -34.08 8.80
N GLY A 193 -48.22 -34.56 7.96
CA GLY A 193 -48.40 -35.78 7.17
C GLY A 193 -48.66 -37.02 8.03
N THR A 194 -47.96 -37.17 9.15
CA THR A 194 -48.18 -38.25 10.12
C THR A 194 -49.54 -38.12 10.81
N LYS A 195 -49.90 -36.93 11.32
CA LYS A 195 -51.23 -36.68 11.92
C LYS A 195 -52.38 -37.01 10.96
N MET A 196 -52.24 -36.65 9.67
CA MET A 196 -53.21 -36.97 8.63
C MET A 196 -53.30 -38.47 8.32
N LYS A 197 -52.18 -39.21 8.40
CA LYS A 197 -52.19 -40.68 8.28
C LYS A 197 -52.88 -41.34 9.47
N THR A 198 -52.53 -40.96 10.70
CA THR A 198 -53.17 -41.48 11.93
C THR A 198 -54.67 -41.22 11.92
N LYS A 199 -55.11 -39.99 11.56
CA LYS A 199 -56.54 -39.67 11.44
C LYS A 199 -57.27 -40.47 10.37
N LYS A 200 -56.62 -40.77 9.23
CA LYS A 200 -57.19 -41.65 8.19
C LYS A 200 -57.25 -43.12 8.64
N GLN A 201 -56.29 -43.58 9.43
CA GLN A 201 -56.26 -44.94 9.95
C GLN A 201 -57.36 -45.15 11.00
N THR A 202 -57.49 -44.26 11.98
CA THR A 202 -58.56 -44.36 13.00
C THR A 202 -59.95 -44.29 12.36
N LEU A 203 -60.18 -43.39 11.39
CA LEU A 203 -61.44 -43.35 10.64
C LEU A 203 -61.75 -44.65 9.87
N LYS A 204 -60.72 -45.37 9.39
CA LYS A 204 -60.87 -46.65 8.70
C LYS A 204 -61.15 -47.80 9.66
N GLU A 205 -60.56 -47.76 10.86
CA GLU A 205 -60.82 -48.72 11.93
C GLU A 205 -62.25 -48.55 12.50
N GLU A 206 -62.70 -47.30 12.67
CA GLU A 206 -64.08 -46.96 13.06
C GLU A 206 -65.14 -47.40 12.03
N THR A 207 -64.91 -47.20 10.72
CA THR A 207 -65.85 -47.68 9.70
C THR A 207 -65.89 -49.20 9.62
N ASN A 208 -64.75 -49.88 9.70
CA ASN A 208 -64.68 -51.35 9.70
C ASN A 208 -65.41 -51.96 10.92
N CYS A 209 -65.33 -51.32 12.09
CA CYS A 209 -66.06 -51.73 13.30
C CYS A 209 -67.58 -51.50 13.20
N ARG A 210 -68.02 -50.44 12.50
CA ARG A 210 -69.45 -50.22 12.20
C ARG A 210 -69.99 -51.24 11.19
N GLU A 211 -69.23 -51.57 10.15
CA GLU A 211 -69.64 -52.58 9.17
C GLU A 211 -69.71 -54.00 9.75
N SER A 212 -68.82 -54.38 10.67
CA SER A 212 -68.92 -55.67 11.37
C SER A 212 -70.10 -55.73 12.33
N THR A 213 -70.45 -54.61 12.98
CA THR A 213 -71.63 -54.52 13.85
C THR A 213 -72.93 -54.70 13.05
N ILE A 214 -73.03 -54.12 11.85
CA ILE A 214 -74.23 -54.25 10.99
C ILE A 214 -74.40 -55.70 10.47
N ARG A 215 -73.32 -56.39 10.11
CA ARG A 215 -73.39 -57.81 9.68
C ARG A 215 -73.73 -58.79 10.79
N GLY A 216 -73.54 -58.42 12.06
CA GLY A 216 -73.97 -59.20 13.21
C GLY A 216 -75.48 -59.13 13.52
N GLY A 217 -76.21 -58.21 12.87
CA GLY A 217 -77.63 -57.92 13.18
C GLY A 217 -78.68 -58.62 12.32
N GLN A 218 -78.29 -59.51 11.39
CA GLN A 218 -79.22 -60.20 10.47
C GLN A 218 -79.21 -61.73 10.63
N VAL A 219 -79.42 -62.24 11.85
CA VAL A 219 -79.91 -63.62 12.07
C VAL A 219 -80.81 -63.65 13.32
N ALA A 220 -82.09 -63.25 13.18
CA ALA A 220 -83.14 -63.49 14.18
C ALA A 220 -84.55 -63.18 13.63
N GLU A 221 -85.01 -63.96 12.65
CA GLU A 221 -86.44 -64.29 12.43
C GLU A 221 -86.54 -65.65 11.72
#